data_AF-A0A918ZZI5-F1
#
_entry.id   AF-A0A918ZZI5-F1
#
_cell.length_a   1.000
_cell.length_b   1.000
_cell.length_c   1.000
_cell.angle_alpha   90.00
_cell.angle_beta   90.00
_cell.angle_gamma   90.00
#
_symmetry.space_group_name_H-M   'P 1'
#
loop_
_entity.id
_entity.type
_entity.pdbx_description
1 polymer ?
#
loop_
_entity_poly.entity_id
_entity_poly.type
_entity_poly.pdbx_seq_one_letter_code
_entity_poly.pdbx_strand_id
1 'polypeptide(L)'
;MNKLCIIGNSVATSRTPAEAPLAGWGQYLTDFLNSQYEVKNYARDAMTARSYYTERFITLLNMIGPGDVVAIDFGAVEQRINVPLRYHSPREFKEFLGLYVEAISGEGATPVLVTPTARCVFDVHGNVVDSHDGYPELVRECAAVTGAPLVDLNHFTTQLLQDLGPTRARGFYRWTDAGEHPNHPDGIIDSTHFNEAGAREVARIFASVLHQLPGLPPGLVDPGALQGQGGYPPVQAEFTVSNPESALYGGNPVVGPPTIKSPSPSRTVSPLQKFSGEAPPGTSYILFFEGNSYVGGTGVNSEGRWIWRRAVSWPAGEHLVQAVGITDAGVTAVASVPFTVRDHVEAPVVLGPREGAWSGPRPRFSGTAADGVSKVMVLEGGRLIAEAPVREDGTWSVRHPHDWRPGRYLVEFVSVFSALHSRPTPLNVRIHGVPQDNWIRTSAAARVGCGEKCEHLPFAGSW
;
A
#
# COMPACT_ATOMS: atom_id res chain seq x y z
N MET A 1 20.87 12.10 26.98
CA MET A 1 20.44 12.46 25.62
C MET A 1 19.07 11.84 25.44
N ASN A 2 18.06 12.65 25.14
CA ASN A 2 16.70 12.15 24.93
C ASN A 2 16.63 11.51 23.53
N LYS A 3 15.68 10.60 23.31
CA LYS A 3 15.50 9.95 22.01
C LYS A 3 14.21 10.40 21.36
N LEU A 4 14.25 10.53 20.05
CA LEU A 4 13.07 10.46 19.21
C LEU A 4 13.09 9.10 18.50
N CYS A 5 12.27 8.18 18.99
CA CYS A 5 12.11 6.85 18.42
C CYS A 5 11.05 6.89 17.31
N ILE A 6 11.28 6.18 16.20
CA ILE A 6 10.30 6.03 15.12
C ILE A 6 9.94 4.56 15.02
N ILE A 7 8.67 4.23 15.13
CA ILE A 7 8.14 2.90 14.79
C ILE A 7 7.19 3.04 13.62
N GLY A 8 7.22 2.08 12.70
CA GLY A 8 6.42 2.16 11.51
C GLY A 8 6.86 1.19 10.43
N ASN A 9 6.50 1.54 9.20
CA ASN A 9 6.65 0.71 8.02
C ASN A 9 7.80 1.18 7.09
N SER A 10 7.87 0.62 5.88
CA SER A 10 8.93 0.87 4.88
C SER A 10 9.12 2.34 4.49
N VAL A 11 8.11 3.19 4.66
CA VAL A 11 8.14 4.61 4.29
C VAL A 11 9.02 5.43 5.25
N ALA A 12 9.13 5.01 6.51
CA ALA A 12 9.98 5.65 7.51
C ALA A 12 11.38 5.01 7.61
N THR A 13 11.52 3.73 7.22
CA THR A 13 12.74 2.92 7.40
C THR A 13 14.00 3.56 6.79
N SER A 14 15.10 3.60 7.56
CA SER A 14 16.43 4.00 7.06
C SER A 14 16.97 3.01 6.04
N ARG A 15 17.61 3.52 4.98
CA ARG A 15 18.07 2.74 3.81
C ARG A 15 19.56 2.78 3.63
N THR A 16 20.06 1.73 2.99
CA THR A 16 21.46 1.63 2.57
C THR A 16 21.65 2.15 1.14
N PRO A 17 22.86 2.58 0.75
CA PRO A 17 23.16 2.96 -0.64
C PRO A 17 22.86 1.86 -1.67
N ALA A 18 22.88 0.59 -1.27
CA ALA A 18 22.53 -0.54 -2.14
C ALA A 18 21.04 -0.61 -2.48
N GLU A 19 20.18 0.01 -1.66
CA GLU A 19 18.74 0.10 -1.89
C GLU A 19 18.35 1.37 -2.68
N ALA A 20 19.31 2.26 -2.96
CA ALA A 20 19.08 3.50 -3.68
C ALA A 20 18.34 3.24 -5.02
N PRO A 21 17.41 4.14 -5.42
CA PRO A 21 17.15 5.43 -4.81
C PRO A 21 16.16 5.38 -3.64
N LEU A 22 15.77 4.20 -3.14
CA LEU A 22 14.85 4.08 -2.01
C LEU A 22 15.39 4.81 -0.77
N ALA A 23 14.58 5.67 -0.17
CA ALA A 23 14.90 6.37 1.07
C ALA A 23 13.66 6.50 1.97
N GLY A 24 13.85 6.46 3.28
CA GLY A 24 12.77 6.65 4.26
C GLY A 24 12.89 7.98 4.99
N TRP A 25 11.76 8.63 5.30
CA TRP A 25 11.79 9.97 5.90
C TRP A 25 12.49 9.98 7.27
N GLY A 26 12.33 8.90 8.05
CA GLY A 26 12.99 8.77 9.36
C GLY A 26 14.52 8.75 9.30
N GLN A 27 15.10 8.47 8.12
CA GLN A 27 16.55 8.49 7.89
C GLN A 27 17.15 9.89 8.02
N TYR A 28 16.39 10.92 7.66
CA TYR A 28 16.87 12.31 7.55
C TYR A 28 16.39 13.19 8.70
N LEU A 29 15.64 12.63 9.66
CA LEU A 29 15.05 13.42 10.72
C LEU A 29 16.12 14.08 11.63
N THR A 30 17.28 13.44 11.79
CA THR A 30 18.39 13.97 12.59
C THR A 30 18.82 15.38 12.15
N ASP A 31 18.68 15.69 10.86
CA ASP A 31 19.08 16.98 10.28
C ASP A 31 18.23 18.15 10.82
N PHE A 32 17.07 17.86 11.42
CA PHE A 32 16.12 18.87 11.90
C PHE A 32 15.97 18.91 13.43
N LEU A 33 16.60 18.00 14.17
CA LEU A 33 16.51 17.96 15.63
C LEU A 33 17.65 18.73 16.29
N ASN A 34 17.39 19.26 17.49
CA ASN A 34 18.48 19.80 18.30
C ASN A 34 19.42 18.68 18.75
N SER A 35 20.69 19.01 18.97
CA SER A 35 21.75 18.06 19.37
C SER A 35 21.53 17.34 20.71
N GLN A 36 20.49 17.71 21.45
CA GLN A 36 20.08 17.06 22.71
C GLN A 36 19.24 15.80 22.47
N TYR A 37 18.76 15.60 21.23
CA TYR A 37 17.95 14.49 20.79
C TYR A 37 18.71 13.60 19.82
N GLU A 38 18.58 12.28 20.01
CA GLU A 38 19.05 11.28 19.07
C GLU A 38 17.87 10.61 18.37
N VAL A 39 17.92 10.47 17.04
CA VAL A 39 16.92 9.69 16.30
C VAL A 39 17.23 8.20 16.41
N LYS A 40 16.26 7.42 16.89
CA LYS A 40 16.29 5.95 16.89
C LYS A 40 15.21 5.42 15.96
N ASN A 41 15.57 5.18 14.70
CA ASN A 41 14.62 4.68 13.71
C ASN A 41 14.49 3.16 13.79
N TYR A 42 13.36 2.68 14.31
CA TYR A 42 13.00 1.27 14.43
C TYR A 42 11.93 0.85 13.41
N ALA A 43 11.55 1.72 12.48
CA ALA A 43 10.65 1.36 11.39
C ALA A 43 11.26 0.27 10.48
N ARG A 44 10.42 -0.63 9.98
CA ARG A 44 10.87 -1.75 9.14
C ARG A 44 9.90 -2.06 8.01
N ASP A 45 10.40 -2.73 6.99
CA ASP A 45 9.63 -3.06 5.80
C ASP A 45 8.45 -3.98 6.07
N ALA A 46 7.33 -3.65 5.43
CA ALA A 46 6.07 -4.39 5.51
C ALA A 46 5.58 -4.65 6.95
N MET A 47 6.09 -3.90 7.93
CA MET A 47 5.70 -4.00 9.32
C MET A 47 4.26 -3.53 9.49
N THR A 48 3.47 -4.29 10.24
CA THR A 48 2.15 -3.86 10.69
C THR A 48 2.14 -3.52 12.16
N ALA A 49 1.15 -2.75 12.59
CA ALA A 49 0.90 -2.44 14.00
C ALA A 49 0.81 -3.72 14.85
N ARG A 50 0.19 -4.80 14.34
CA ARG A 50 0.08 -6.09 15.04
C ARG A 50 1.45 -6.75 15.18
N SER A 51 2.18 -6.93 14.07
CA SER A 51 3.45 -7.66 14.11
C SER A 51 4.50 -6.92 14.95
N TYR A 52 4.56 -5.59 14.88
CA TYR A 52 5.49 -4.82 15.71
C TYR A 52 5.11 -4.95 17.20
N TYR A 53 3.81 -4.87 17.52
CA TYR A 53 3.32 -4.95 18.89
C TYR A 53 3.69 -6.30 19.51
N THR A 54 3.48 -7.40 18.79
CA THR A 54 3.69 -8.75 19.30
C THR A 54 5.16 -9.17 19.34
N GLU A 55 6.01 -8.65 18.45
CA GLU A 55 7.38 -9.18 18.29
C GLU A 55 8.47 -8.24 18.79
N ARG A 56 8.22 -6.93 18.87
CA ARG A 56 9.29 -5.91 19.02
C ARG A 56 9.02 -4.87 20.08
N PHE A 57 7.76 -4.60 20.36
CA PHE A 57 7.38 -3.46 21.19
C PHE A 57 7.92 -3.54 22.61
N ILE A 58 8.00 -4.72 23.21
CA ILE A 58 8.60 -4.93 24.54
C ILE A 58 10.06 -4.44 24.57
N THR A 59 10.84 -4.69 23.52
CA THR A 59 12.22 -4.20 23.45
C THR A 59 12.26 -2.67 23.43
N LEU A 60 11.34 -2.02 22.72
CA LEU A 60 11.24 -0.56 22.72
C LEU A 60 10.88 -0.02 24.11
N LEU A 61 9.89 -0.61 24.79
CA LEU A 61 9.47 -0.17 26.13
C LEU A 61 10.65 -0.18 27.12
N ASN A 62 11.49 -1.22 27.07
CA ASN A 62 12.70 -1.30 27.90
C ASN A 62 13.80 -0.29 27.54
N MET A 63 13.66 0.42 26.42
CA MET A 63 14.65 1.40 25.96
C MET A 63 14.18 2.84 26.13
N ILE A 64 12.90 3.12 26.31
CA ILE A 64 12.36 4.48 26.42
C ILE A 64 12.16 4.89 27.88
N GLY A 65 12.00 6.19 28.12
CA GLY A 65 11.66 6.72 29.44
C GLY A 65 11.25 8.20 29.38
N PRO A 66 11.15 8.87 30.54
CA PRO A 66 10.75 10.27 30.63
C PRO A 66 11.57 11.21 29.73
N GLY A 67 10.87 12.01 28.92
CA GLY A 67 11.48 12.97 27.98
C GLY A 67 11.79 12.43 26.58
N ASP A 68 11.66 11.11 26.38
CA ASP A 68 11.70 10.49 25.05
C ASP A 68 10.38 10.71 24.31
N VAL A 69 10.45 10.74 22.97
CA VAL A 69 9.32 10.86 22.06
C VAL A 69 9.26 9.62 21.18
N VAL A 70 8.06 9.07 20.94
CA VAL A 70 7.88 7.90 20.06
C VAL A 70 6.87 8.24 18.96
N ALA A 71 7.35 8.38 17.73
CA ALA A 71 6.52 8.55 16.54
C ALA A 71 5.99 7.18 16.04
N ILE A 72 4.67 7.08 15.85
CA ILE A 72 3.95 5.85 15.50
C ILE A 72 3.35 5.99 14.09
N ASP A 73 4.03 5.48 13.06
CA ASP A 73 3.69 5.60 11.63
C ASP A 73 3.22 4.25 11.02
N PHE A 74 1.96 3.90 11.28
CA PHE A 74 1.28 2.72 10.73
C PHE A 74 0.04 3.12 9.91
N GLY A 75 -0.50 2.18 9.13
CA GLY A 75 -1.69 2.36 8.29
C GLY A 75 -1.43 2.25 6.78
N ALA A 76 -0.17 2.36 6.34
CA ALA A 76 0.20 2.22 4.92
C ALA A 76 0.17 0.77 4.42
N VAL A 77 0.21 -0.20 5.34
CA VAL A 77 0.33 -1.63 5.06
C VAL A 77 -0.98 -2.36 5.39
N GLU A 78 -1.64 -1.94 6.46
CA GLU A 78 -2.79 -2.58 7.09
C GLU A 78 -4.06 -2.54 6.25
N GLN A 79 -4.19 -1.56 5.34
CA GLN A 79 -5.34 -1.43 4.43
C GLN A 79 -5.48 -2.58 3.42
N ARG A 80 -4.43 -3.38 3.22
CA ARG A 80 -4.32 -4.31 2.09
C ARG A 80 -5.15 -5.58 2.32
N ILE A 81 -6.46 -5.49 2.12
CA ILE A 81 -7.40 -6.62 2.27
C ILE A 81 -7.01 -7.83 1.41
N ASN A 82 -6.35 -7.60 0.27
CA ASN A 82 -5.87 -8.64 -0.63
C ASN A 82 -4.59 -9.36 -0.13
N VAL A 83 -3.99 -8.92 0.98
CA VAL A 83 -2.83 -9.55 1.62
C VAL A 83 -3.21 -9.94 3.06
N PRO A 84 -3.75 -11.15 3.27
CA PRO A 84 -4.38 -11.54 4.53
C PRO A 84 -3.56 -11.33 5.79
N LEU A 85 -2.26 -11.63 5.74
CA LEU A 85 -1.36 -11.52 6.89
C LEU A 85 -1.04 -10.07 7.29
N ARG A 86 -1.33 -9.11 6.40
CA ARG A 86 -1.08 -7.68 6.64
C ARG A 86 -2.35 -6.92 7.03
N TYR A 87 -3.51 -7.40 6.60
CA TYR A 87 -4.76 -6.69 6.79
C TYR A 87 -5.19 -6.66 8.26
N HIS A 88 -5.56 -5.47 8.75
CA HIS A 88 -6.25 -5.28 10.02
C HIS A 88 -7.61 -4.66 9.78
N SER A 89 -8.65 -5.11 10.49
CA SER A 89 -9.92 -4.40 10.46
C SER A 89 -9.79 -2.97 11.03
N PRO A 90 -10.67 -2.02 10.67
CA PRO A 90 -10.63 -0.67 11.25
C PRO A 90 -10.66 -0.64 12.78
N ARG A 91 -11.47 -1.53 13.38
CA ARG A 91 -11.54 -1.70 14.84
C ARG A 91 -10.21 -2.18 15.41
N GLU A 92 -9.68 -3.27 14.86
CA GLU A 92 -8.44 -3.87 15.32
C GLU A 92 -7.26 -2.89 15.21
N PHE A 93 -7.17 -2.15 14.10
CA PHE A 93 -6.13 -1.16 13.91
C PHE A 93 -6.16 -0.08 15.00
N LYS A 94 -7.34 0.49 15.30
CA LYS A 94 -7.50 1.47 16.36
C LYS A 94 -7.20 0.91 17.75
N GLU A 95 -7.59 -0.34 18.02
CA GLU A 95 -7.25 -1.01 19.29
C GLU A 95 -5.73 -1.11 19.46
N PHE A 96 -4.97 -1.48 18.42
CA PHE A 96 -3.50 -1.49 18.48
C PHE A 96 -2.91 -0.10 18.72
N LEU A 97 -3.38 0.93 17.99
CA LEU A 97 -2.89 2.30 18.20
C LEU A 97 -3.12 2.78 19.65
N GLY A 98 -4.29 2.47 20.22
CA GLY A 98 -4.59 2.76 21.63
C GLY A 98 -3.63 2.07 22.59
N LEU A 99 -3.34 0.78 22.37
CA LEU A 99 -2.39 0.03 23.20
C LEU A 99 -0.97 0.60 23.13
N TYR A 100 -0.53 1.08 21.96
CA TYR A 100 0.76 1.76 21.83
C TYR A 100 0.80 3.05 22.66
N VAL A 101 -0.22 3.90 22.51
CA VAL A 101 -0.29 5.19 23.22
C VAL A 101 -0.29 4.97 24.73
N GLU A 102 -1.10 4.04 25.22
CA GLU A 102 -1.19 3.70 26.65
C GLU A 102 0.16 3.24 27.20
N ALA A 103 0.79 2.25 26.56
CA ALA A 103 2.03 1.67 27.05
C ALA A 103 3.22 2.65 26.97
N ILE A 104 3.34 3.43 25.89
CA ILE A 104 4.42 4.44 25.76
C ILE A 104 4.25 5.53 26.82
N SER A 105 3.03 5.99 27.05
CA SER A 105 2.73 7.00 28.09
C SER A 105 3.01 6.45 29.49
N GLY A 106 2.76 5.16 29.72
CA GLY A 106 3.04 4.46 30.98
C GLY A 106 4.52 4.47 31.37
N GLU A 107 5.43 4.49 30.39
CA GLU A 107 6.88 4.62 30.60
C GLU A 107 7.34 6.08 30.74
N GLY A 108 6.42 7.05 30.72
CA GLY A 108 6.71 8.48 30.81
C GLY A 108 7.22 9.11 29.50
N ALA A 109 7.30 8.35 28.42
CA ALA A 109 7.61 8.86 27.08
C ALA A 109 6.37 9.48 26.43
N THR A 110 6.56 10.36 25.44
CA THR A 110 5.46 11.01 24.72
C THR A 110 5.16 10.27 23.42
N PRO A 111 3.99 9.59 23.29
CA PRO A 111 3.59 9.01 22.02
C PRO A 111 3.10 10.10 21.06
N VAL A 112 3.51 10.01 19.80
CA VAL A 112 3.05 10.88 18.71
C VAL A 112 2.49 10.00 17.61
N LEU A 113 1.18 10.10 17.38
CA LEU A 113 0.54 9.38 16.28
C LEU A 113 0.87 10.06 14.96
N VAL A 114 1.14 9.27 13.93
CA VAL A 114 1.52 9.77 12.60
C VAL A 114 0.64 9.08 11.57
N THR A 115 -0.08 9.87 10.77
CA THR A 115 -0.87 9.33 9.65
C THR A 115 0.06 8.87 8.52
N PRO A 116 -0.27 7.82 7.75
CA PRO A 116 0.56 7.40 6.62
C PRO A 116 0.59 8.48 5.52
N THR A 117 1.78 8.77 4.98
CA THR A 117 1.98 9.77 3.92
C THR A 117 1.16 9.44 2.67
N ALA A 118 0.74 10.46 1.93
CA ALA A 118 0.07 10.30 0.63
C ALA A 118 0.97 9.55 -0.38
N ARG A 119 0.36 8.73 -1.23
CA ARG A 119 1.03 8.10 -2.37
C ARG A 119 0.96 9.02 -3.57
N CYS A 120 1.99 8.98 -4.44
CA CYS A 120 2.02 9.72 -5.71
C CYS A 120 1.06 9.11 -6.74
N VAL A 121 -0.25 9.28 -6.51
CA VAL A 121 -1.33 8.74 -7.33
C VAL A 121 -2.31 9.86 -7.60
N PHE A 122 -2.59 10.09 -8.89
CA PHE A 122 -3.48 11.15 -9.34
C PHE A 122 -4.64 10.56 -10.16
N ASP A 123 -5.82 11.13 -10.02
CA ASP A 123 -6.98 10.80 -10.84
C ASP A 123 -6.82 11.36 -12.27
N VAL A 124 -7.80 11.09 -13.12
CA VAL A 124 -7.87 11.58 -14.51
C VAL A 124 -7.84 13.12 -14.60
N HIS A 125 -8.23 13.84 -13.55
CA HIS A 125 -8.25 15.30 -13.49
C HIS A 125 -6.99 15.90 -12.85
N GLY A 126 -6.06 15.06 -12.38
CA GLY A 126 -4.84 15.51 -11.71
C GLY A 126 -5.01 15.80 -10.22
N ASN A 127 -6.09 15.34 -9.59
CA ASN A 127 -6.25 15.41 -8.13
C ASN A 127 -5.57 14.22 -7.46
N VAL A 128 -5.01 14.44 -6.27
CA VAL A 128 -4.40 13.36 -5.47
C VAL A 128 -5.48 12.38 -5.00
N VAL A 129 -5.23 11.09 -5.20
CA VAL A 129 -6.15 10.01 -4.82
C VAL A 129 -5.82 9.48 -3.43
N ASP A 130 -6.82 9.41 -2.55
CA ASP A 130 -6.69 8.64 -1.31
C ASP A 130 -6.61 7.14 -1.66
N SER A 131 -5.49 6.52 -1.27
CA SER A 131 -5.18 5.11 -1.50
C SER A 131 -4.94 4.35 -0.20
N HIS A 132 -5.38 4.92 0.93
CA HIS A 132 -5.23 4.33 2.25
C HIS A 132 -6.55 3.87 2.86
N ASP A 133 -7.65 3.82 2.09
CA ASP A 133 -8.95 3.26 2.50
C ASP A 133 -9.45 3.77 3.87
N GLY A 134 -9.25 5.08 4.13
CA GLY A 134 -9.68 5.73 5.38
C GLY A 134 -8.79 5.52 6.60
N TYR A 135 -7.66 4.82 6.49
CA TYR A 135 -6.73 4.62 7.62
C TYR A 135 -6.14 5.92 8.21
N PRO A 136 -5.86 6.99 7.42
CA PRO A 136 -5.48 8.28 8.00
C PRO A 136 -6.52 8.79 8.99
N GLU A 137 -7.81 8.61 8.69
CA GLU A 137 -8.88 9.03 9.59
C GLU A 137 -8.92 8.20 10.87
N LEU A 138 -8.68 6.89 10.79
CA LEU A 138 -8.59 6.04 11.98
C LEU A 138 -7.46 6.48 12.93
N VAL A 139 -6.35 6.99 12.40
CA VAL A 139 -5.26 7.57 13.19
C VAL A 139 -5.71 8.89 13.85
N ARG A 140 -6.41 9.77 13.11
CA ARG A 140 -6.97 11.02 13.64
C ARG A 140 -7.98 10.77 14.76
N GLU A 141 -8.89 9.82 14.55
CA GLU A 141 -9.86 9.39 15.56
C GLU A 141 -9.15 8.86 16.82
N CYS A 142 -8.10 8.04 16.66
CA CYS A 142 -7.33 7.53 17.79
C CYS A 142 -6.64 8.65 18.57
N ALA A 143 -6.03 9.62 17.88
CA ALA A 143 -5.44 10.80 18.50
C ALA A 143 -6.47 11.61 19.29
N ALA A 144 -7.66 11.84 18.72
CA ALA A 144 -8.74 12.56 19.38
C ALA A 144 -9.26 11.82 20.63
N VAL A 145 -9.38 10.48 20.58
CA VAL A 145 -9.85 9.66 21.70
C VAL A 145 -8.82 9.57 22.83
N THR A 146 -7.53 9.44 22.48
CA THR A 146 -6.45 9.23 23.46
C THR A 146 -5.84 10.53 23.97
N GLY A 147 -6.02 11.64 23.25
CA GLY A 147 -5.35 12.92 23.51
C GLY A 147 -3.87 12.95 23.09
N ALA A 148 -3.37 11.91 22.40
CA ALA A 148 -1.99 11.89 21.92
C ALA A 148 -1.75 12.96 20.84
N PRO A 149 -0.60 13.65 20.84
CA PRO A 149 -0.20 14.53 19.74
C PRO A 149 -0.24 13.81 18.39
N LEU A 150 -0.67 14.54 17.35
CA LEU A 150 -0.84 14.01 15.99
C LEU A 150 0.02 14.80 15.00
N VAL A 151 0.83 14.08 14.22
CA VAL A 151 1.44 14.60 12.98
C VAL A 151 0.67 14.05 11.78
N ASP A 152 -0.17 14.88 11.19
CA ASP A 152 -0.98 14.51 10.01
C ASP A 152 -0.17 14.61 8.71
N LEU A 153 0.85 13.75 8.55
CA LEU A 153 1.64 13.70 7.32
C LEU A 153 0.78 13.44 6.09
N ASN A 154 -0.33 12.72 6.20
CA ASN A 154 -1.23 12.46 5.08
C ASN A 154 -1.78 13.77 4.51
N HIS A 155 -2.27 14.66 5.37
CA HIS A 155 -2.77 15.97 4.96
C HIS A 155 -1.68 16.81 4.29
N PHE A 156 -0.53 16.99 4.95
CA PHE A 156 0.53 17.86 4.44
C PHE A 156 1.18 17.32 3.16
N THR A 157 1.38 16.01 3.06
CA THR A 157 1.91 15.42 1.82
C THR A 157 0.88 15.42 0.69
N THR A 158 -0.42 15.31 0.98
CA THR A 158 -1.48 15.50 -0.03
C THR A 158 -1.43 16.92 -0.60
N GLN A 159 -1.32 17.94 0.25
CA GLN A 159 -1.18 19.33 -0.19
C GLN A 159 0.08 19.53 -1.04
N LEU A 160 1.22 19.01 -0.61
CA LEU A 160 2.47 19.05 -1.38
C LEU A 160 2.29 18.45 -2.78
N LEU A 161 1.64 17.29 -2.89
CA LEU A 161 1.38 16.65 -4.18
C LEU A 161 0.42 17.47 -5.04
N GLN A 162 -0.60 18.07 -4.45
CA GLN A 162 -1.58 18.91 -5.14
C GLN A 162 -0.93 20.20 -5.69
N ASP A 163 -0.02 20.80 -4.94
CA ASP A 163 0.70 22.02 -5.35
C ASP A 163 1.72 21.76 -6.47
N LEU A 164 2.34 20.58 -6.47
CA LEU A 164 3.33 20.20 -7.48
C LEU A 164 2.69 19.67 -8.77
N GLY A 165 1.56 18.97 -8.64
CA GLY A 165 0.94 18.23 -9.73
C GLY A 165 1.73 16.98 -10.14
N PRO A 166 1.13 16.13 -11.00
CA PRO A 166 1.60 14.78 -11.28
C PRO A 166 3.02 14.69 -11.87
N THR A 167 3.38 15.60 -12.77
CA THR A 167 4.68 15.56 -13.47
C THR A 167 5.86 15.93 -12.56
N ARG A 168 5.65 16.86 -11.62
CA ARG A 168 6.71 17.32 -10.71
C ARG A 168 6.78 16.46 -9.46
N ALA A 169 5.63 16.03 -8.94
CA ALA A 169 5.52 15.22 -7.73
C ALA A 169 6.30 13.89 -7.82
N ARG A 170 6.30 13.22 -8.98
CA ARG A 170 7.03 11.95 -9.16
C ARG A 170 8.53 12.06 -8.86
N GLY A 171 9.11 13.25 -8.99
CA GLY A 171 10.51 13.54 -8.67
C GLY A 171 10.87 13.38 -7.18
N PHE A 172 9.90 13.22 -6.28
CA PHE A 172 10.12 12.88 -4.87
C PHE A 172 10.01 11.38 -4.56
N TYR A 173 9.54 10.59 -5.51
CA TYR A 173 9.30 9.17 -5.30
C TYR A 173 10.39 8.33 -5.96
N ARG A 174 10.40 7.03 -5.65
CA ARG A 174 11.23 6.02 -6.30
C ARG A 174 10.68 5.76 -7.70
N TRP A 175 10.91 6.74 -8.56
CA TRP A 175 10.46 6.80 -9.94
C TRP A 175 11.64 7.20 -10.81
N THR A 176 12.20 6.24 -11.53
CA THR A 176 13.34 6.44 -12.42
C THR A 176 13.09 5.73 -13.73
N ASP A 177 13.45 6.38 -14.84
CA ASP A 177 13.39 5.78 -16.16
C ASP A 177 14.51 4.75 -16.33
N ALA A 178 14.40 3.94 -17.38
CA ALA A 178 15.40 2.94 -17.70
C ALA A 178 16.75 3.61 -18.01
N GLY A 179 17.82 3.10 -17.41
CA GLY A 179 19.18 3.64 -17.55
C GLY A 179 19.54 4.80 -16.61
N GLU A 180 18.59 5.40 -15.88
CA GLU A 180 18.89 6.55 -15.01
C GLU A 180 19.58 6.18 -13.70
N HIS A 181 19.38 4.94 -13.19
CA HIS A 181 19.90 4.53 -11.89
C HIS A 181 20.62 3.18 -11.95
N PRO A 182 21.85 3.05 -11.43
CA PRO A 182 22.67 1.84 -11.56
C PRO A 182 22.05 0.59 -10.90
N ASN A 183 21.36 0.75 -9.77
CA ASN A 183 20.68 -0.37 -9.09
C ASN A 183 19.35 -0.76 -9.77
N HIS A 184 18.85 0.05 -10.71
CA HIS A 184 17.60 -0.17 -11.43
C HIS A 184 17.80 0.10 -12.93
N PRO A 185 18.60 -0.72 -13.63
CA PRO A 185 18.91 -0.49 -15.03
C PRO A 185 17.67 -0.48 -15.93
N ASP A 186 16.61 -1.19 -15.54
CA ASP A 186 15.33 -1.25 -16.27
C ASP A 186 14.36 -0.13 -15.85
N GLY A 187 14.80 0.76 -14.96
CA GLY A 187 13.97 1.75 -14.30
C GLY A 187 13.16 1.16 -13.15
N ILE A 188 12.51 2.03 -12.40
CA ILE A 188 11.51 1.62 -11.40
C ILE A 188 10.41 2.66 -11.27
N ILE A 189 9.18 2.20 -11.00
CA ILE A 189 8.02 3.06 -10.77
C ILE A 189 7.35 2.61 -9.48
N ASP A 190 7.48 3.42 -8.44
CA ASP A 190 6.94 3.19 -7.12
C ASP A 190 6.36 4.51 -6.58
N SER A 191 5.03 4.57 -6.44
CA SER A 191 4.32 5.74 -5.92
C SER A 191 4.18 5.75 -4.40
N THR A 192 4.73 4.75 -3.70
CA THR A 192 4.64 4.66 -2.24
C THR A 192 5.92 5.14 -1.58
N HIS A 193 7.07 4.72 -2.09
CA HIS A 193 8.34 5.00 -1.45
C HIS A 193 9.06 6.20 -2.05
N PHE A 194 9.75 6.94 -1.19
CA PHE A 194 10.47 8.15 -1.56
C PHE A 194 11.85 7.84 -2.13
N ASN A 195 12.39 8.83 -2.85
CA ASN A 195 13.83 8.98 -3.01
C ASN A 195 14.42 9.88 -1.93
N GLU A 196 15.72 10.13 -1.94
CA GLU A 196 16.38 10.99 -0.96
C GLU A 196 15.72 12.38 -0.85
N ALA A 197 15.43 13.03 -1.98
CA ALA A 197 14.82 14.36 -1.98
C ALA A 197 13.42 14.34 -1.34
N GLY A 198 12.59 13.36 -1.68
CA GLY A 198 11.25 13.22 -1.11
C GLY A 198 11.28 12.86 0.37
N ALA A 199 12.17 11.95 0.77
CA ALA A 199 12.31 11.54 2.16
C ALA A 199 12.79 12.69 3.05
N ARG A 200 13.74 13.50 2.58
CA ARG A 200 14.18 14.73 3.26
C ARG A 200 13.05 15.75 3.40
N GLU A 201 12.28 15.96 2.34
CA GLU A 201 11.16 16.91 2.37
C GLU A 201 10.06 16.46 3.34
N VAL A 202 9.72 15.18 3.37
CA VAL A 202 8.76 14.62 4.34
C VAL A 202 9.31 14.70 5.77
N ALA A 203 10.62 14.47 5.97
CA ALA A 203 11.25 14.65 7.28
C ALA A 203 11.19 16.11 7.75
N ARG A 204 11.40 17.06 6.84
CA ARG A 204 11.27 18.50 7.09
C ARG A 204 9.82 18.87 7.45
N ILE A 205 8.82 18.33 6.73
CA ILE A 205 7.39 18.52 7.04
C ILE A 205 7.09 17.96 8.44
N PHE A 206 7.52 16.72 8.71
CA PHE A 206 7.33 16.09 10.02
C PHE A 206 7.90 16.97 11.15
N ALA A 207 9.16 17.40 11.03
CA ALA A 207 9.81 18.27 12.00
C ALA A 207 9.13 19.64 12.13
N SER A 208 8.64 20.20 11.03
CA SER A 208 7.91 21.48 11.03
C SER A 208 6.61 21.39 11.82
N VAL A 209 5.85 20.29 11.67
CA VAL A 209 4.62 20.05 12.43
C VAL A 209 4.97 19.78 13.89
N LEU A 210 5.98 18.93 14.14
CA LEU A 210 6.45 18.61 15.48
C LEU A 210 6.86 19.86 16.27
N HIS A 211 7.50 20.83 15.63
CA HIS A 211 7.86 22.11 16.27
C HIS A 211 6.64 22.93 16.74
N GLN A 212 5.50 22.78 16.07
CA GLN A 212 4.26 23.54 16.35
C GLN A 212 3.31 22.80 17.31
N LEU A 213 3.54 21.52 17.56
CA LEU A 213 2.65 20.70 18.37
C LEU A 213 2.79 21.00 19.88
N PRO A 214 1.68 21.30 20.58
CA PRO A 214 1.70 21.47 22.02
C PRO A 214 1.93 20.13 22.74
N GLY A 215 2.47 20.19 23.96
CA GLY A 215 2.67 19.00 24.81
C GLY A 215 3.93 18.20 24.49
N LEU A 216 4.75 18.64 23.54
CA LEU A 216 6.05 18.06 23.25
C LEU A 216 7.17 18.69 24.09
N PRO A 217 8.27 17.95 24.35
CA PRO A 217 9.43 18.52 25.03
C PRO A 217 9.98 19.78 24.33
N PRO A 218 10.33 20.84 25.09
CA PRO A 218 10.88 22.06 24.50
C PRO A 218 12.25 21.79 23.87
N GLY A 219 12.55 22.46 22.75
CA GLY A 219 13.83 22.30 22.06
C GLY A 219 14.01 20.94 21.40
N LEU A 220 12.93 20.25 21.01
CA LEU A 220 13.00 19.02 20.23
C LEU A 220 13.55 19.27 18.81
N VAL A 221 13.00 20.28 18.12
CA VAL A 221 13.32 20.65 16.74
C VAL A 221 14.19 21.90 16.72
N ASP A 222 15.20 21.95 15.84
CA ASP A 222 15.98 23.15 15.55
C ASP A 222 15.24 24.01 14.50
N PRO A 223 14.68 25.19 14.86
CA PRO A 223 13.96 26.03 13.91
C PRO A 223 14.87 26.59 12.81
N GLY A 224 16.17 26.73 13.07
CA GLY A 224 17.15 27.18 12.07
C GLY A 224 17.33 26.15 10.96
N ALA A 225 17.34 24.87 11.31
CA ALA A 225 17.44 23.75 10.36
C ALA A 225 16.22 23.61 9.43
N LEU A 226 15.07 24.16 9.81
CA LEU A 226 13.87 24.19 8.96
C LEU A 226 13.97 25.23 7.83
N GLN A 227 14.86 26.23 7.95
CA GLN A 227 15.04 27.29 6.96
C GLN A 227 16.04 26.87 5.87
N GLY A 228 15.67 27.06 4.60
CA GLY A 228 16.61 26.99 3.46
C GLY A 228 16.86 25.63 2.81
N GLN A 229 16.21 24.54 3.24
CA GLN A 229 16.42 23.19 2.66
C GLN A 229 15.36 22.75 1.63
N GLY A 230 14.39 23.61 1.28
CA GLY A 230 13.28 23.27 0.38
C GLY A 230 13.53 23.67 -1.07
N GLY A 231 14.15 22.80 -1.86
CA GLY A 231 14.13 22.87 -3.32
C GLY A 231 13.08 21.93 -3.87
N TYR A 232 12.04 22.43 -4.52
CA TYR A 232 11.15 21.56 -5.26
C TYR A 232 11.90 20.94 -6.44
N PRO A 233 11.68 19.64 -6.75
CA PRO A 233 12.33 19.00 -7.87
C PRO A 233 12.06 19.79 -9.14
N PRO A 234 12.96 19.80 -10.13
CA PRO A 234 12.62 20.40 -11.41
C PRO A 234 11.34 19.75 -11.93
N VAL A 235 10.55 20.50 -12.70
CA VAL A 235 9.54 19.84 -13.54
C VAL A 235 10.33 18.86 -14.39
N GLN A 236 10.08 17.56 -14.23
CA GLN A 236 10.71 16.58 -15.09
C GLN A 236 10.19 16.88 -16.48
N ALA A 237 11.04 17.48 -17.31
CA ALA A 237 10.71 17.66 -18.70
C ALA A 237 10.56 16.25 -19.26
N GLU A 238 9.38 15.87 -19.73
CA GLU A 238 9.22 14.74 -20.66
C GLU A 238 9.87 15.06 -22.05
N PHE A 239 10.89 15.93 -22.01
CA PHE A 239 11.68 16.62 -23.02
C PHE A 239 10.94 17.48 -24.05
N THR A 240 11.72 18.46 -24.49
CA THR A 240 11.58 19.53 -25.48
C THR A 240 11.18 19.06 -26.88
N VAL A 241 10.20 18.18 -27.04
CA VAL A 241 9.58 18.00 -28.36
C VAL A 241 8.50 19.06 -28.49
N SER A 242 8.75 20.11 -29.27
CA SER A 242 7.78 21.20 -29.47
C SER A 242 6.53 20.76 -30.25
N ASN A 243 6.49 19.49 -30.69
CA ASN A 243 5.42 18.87 -31.48
C ASN A 243 5.54 17.32 -31.47
N PRO A 244 5.35 16.63 -30.32
CA PRO A 244 5.53 15.18 -30.24
C PRO A 244 4.66 14.40 -31.25
N GLU A 245 3.52 14.94 -31.63
CA GLU A 245 2.58 14.37 -32.60
C GLU A 245 3.22 14.18 -33.99
N SER A 246 4.27 14.94 -34.33
CA SER A 246 4.98 14.70 -35.59
C SER A 246 5.63 13.32 -35.65
N ALA A 247 5.92 12.68 -34.51
CA ALA A 247 6.45 11.33 -34.50
C ALA A 247 5.46 10.29 -35.05
N LEU A 248 4.14 10.55 -34.98
CA LEU A 248 3.11 9.67 -35.55
C LEU A 248 3.04 9.77 -37.08
N TYR A 249 3.38 10.92 -37.66
CA TYR A 249 3.15 11.24 -39.08
C TYR A 249 4.43 11.55 -39.88
N GLY A 250 5.57 11.69 -39.21
CA GLY A 250 6.77 12.40 -39.67
C GLY A 250 7.68 11.72 -40.69
N GLY A 251 7.30 10.56 -41.25
CA GLY A 251 8.01 9.98 -42.41
C GLY A 251 8.72 8.65 -42.15
N ASN A 252 9.08 7.99 -43.25
CA ASN A 252 9.46 6.58 -43.38
C ASN A 252 10.19 6.00 -42.15
N PRO A 253 9.58 5.04 -41.43
CA PRO A 253 10.21 4.44 -40.26
C PRO A 253 11.52 3.80 -40.66
N VAL A 254 12.59 4.18 -39.96
CA VAL A 254 13.96 3.75 -40.30
C VAL A 254 14.27 2.37 -39.71
N VAL A 255 13.52 1.99 -38.65
CA VAL A 255 13.65 0.73 -37.92
C VAL A 255 12.25 0.19 -37.57
N GLY A 256 12.16 -1.13 -37.32
CA GLY A 256 10.91 -1.79 -36.90
C GLY A 256 10.29 -1.21 -35.60
N PRO A 257 9.06 -1.59 -35.24
CA PRO A 257 8.37 -1.02 -34.08
C PRO A 257 8.97 -1.49 -32.75
N PRO A 258 8.82 -0.71 -31.66
CA PRO A 258 9.06 -1.22 -30.31
C PRO A 258 8.09 -2.35 -29.97
N THR A 259 8.45 -3.19 -29.01
CA THR A 259 7.57 -4.23 -28.49
C THR A 259 6.92 -3.74 -27.19
N ILE A 260 5.62 -3.92 -27.05
CA ILE A 260 4.91 -3.68 -25.79
C ILE A 260 4.60 -5.05 -25.17
N LYS A 261 5.27 -5.38 -24.07
CA LYS A 261 5.10 -6.65 -23.35
C LYS A 261 3.96 -6.59 -22.32
N SER A 262 3.81 -5.44 -21.67
CA SER A 262 2.75 -5.17 -20.71
C SER A 262 2.10 -3.82 -21.05
N PRO A 263 0.75 -3.72 -21.04
CA PRO A 263 -0.18 -4.84 -20.96
C PRO A 263 -0.13 -5.72 -22.22
N SER A 264 -0.60 -6.97 -22.12
CA SER A 264 -0.85 -7.79 -23.32
C SER A 264 -2.08 -7.26 -24.07
N PRO A 265 -2.18 -7.47 -25.40
CA PRO A 265 -3.35 -7.04 -26.18
C PRO A 265 -4.67 -7.53 -25.58
N SER A 266 -5.67 -6.64 -25.56
CA SER A 266 -7.04 -6.85 -25.07
C SER A 266 -7.15 -7.25 -23.60
N ARG A 267 -6.11 -6.97 -22.79
CA ARG A 267 -6.13 -7.25 -21.35
C ARG A 267 -6.96 -6.22 -20.59
N THR A 268 -7.75 -6.68 -19.62
CA THR A 268 -8.36 -5.81 -18.61
C THR A 268 -7.35 -5.49 -17.50
N VAL A 269 -7.17 -4.20 -17.21
CA VAL A 269 -6.18 -3.68 -16.27
C VAL A 269 -6.78 -2.66 -15.30
N SER A 270 -6.02 -2.32 -14.25
CA SER A 270 -6.38 -1.24 -13.32
C SER A 270 -5.93 0.14 -13.84
N PRO A 271 -6.44 1.25 -13.29
CA PRO A 271 -6.15 2.61 -13.80
C PRO A 271 -4.68 3.03 -13.71
N LEU A 272 -3.85 2.33 -12.94
CA LEU A 272 -2.42 2.61 -12.77
C LEU A 272 -1.53 1.65 -13.56
N GLN A 273 -2.00 1.21 -14.74
CA GLN A 273 -1.31 0.26 -15.59
C GLN A 273 0.12 0.72 -15.92
N LYS A 274 1.09 -0.13 -15.55
CA LYS A 274 2.49 0.02 -15.93
C LYS A 274 2.75 -0.67 -17.28
N PHE A 275 3.31 0.08 -18.20
CA PHE A 275 3.79 -0.39 -19.48
C PHE A 275 5.24 -0.83 -19.37
N SER A 276 5.62 -1.83 -20.16
CA SER A 276 7.00 -2.27 -20.28
C SER A 276 7.23 -2.95 -21.62
N GLY A 277 8.46 -2.89 -22.11
CA GLY A 277 8.79 -3.51 -23.38
C GLY A 277 10.25 -3.39 -23.76
N GLU A 278 10.51 -3.63 -25.04
CA GLU A 278 11.83 -3.48 -25.65
C GLU A 278 11.74 -2.56 -26.87
N ALA A 279 12.83 -1.87 -27.18
CA ALA A 279 12.96 -0.98 -28.30
C ALA A 279 14.04 -1.50 -29.27
N PRO A 280 13.94 -1.20 -30.57
CA PRO A 280 14.99 -1.52 -31.52
C PRO A 280 16.33 -0.86 -31.16
N PRO A 281 17.47 -1.43 -31.59
CA PRO A 281 18.78 -0.83 -31.37
C PRO A 281 18.87 0.63 -31.83
N GLY A 282 19.53 1.47 -31.05
CA GLY A 282 19.66 2.91 -31.32
C GLY A 282 18.46 3.76 -30.89
N THR A 283 17.44 3.16 -30.28
CA THR A 283 16.33 3.90 -29.67
C THR A 283 16.72 4.43 -28.29
N SER A 284 16.59 5.73 -28.07
CA SER A 284 16.93 6.39 -26.81
C SER A 284 15.70 6.73 -25.95
N TYR A 285 14.53 6.88 -26.58
CA TYR A 285 13.31 7.32 -25.90
C TYR A 285 12.06 6.74 -26.57
N ILE A 286 11.01 6.45 -25.80
CA ILE A 286 9.70 6.03 -26.30
C ILE A 286 8.66 7.11 -25.99
N LEU A 287 7.89 7.50 -27.01
CA LEU A 287 6.74 8.37 -26.91
C LEU A 287 5.45 7.55 -26.97
N PHE A 288 4.49 7.87 -26.10
CA PHE A 288 3.18 7.24 -26.05
C PHE A 288 2.08 8.21 -26.47
N PHE A 289 1.13 7.70 -27.23
CA PHE A 289 -0.02 8.44 -27.73
C PHE A 289 -1.31 7.66 -27.54
N GLU A 290 -2.41 8.39 -27.40
CA GLU A 290 -3.76 7.87 -27.50
C GLU A 290 -4.53 8.67 -28.56
N GLY A 291 -4.89 8.00 -29.65
CA GLY A 291 -5.30 8.68 -30.87
C GLY A 291 -4.19 9.63 -31.35
N ASN A 292 -4.49 10.93 -31.42
CA ASN A 292 -3.51 11.94 -31.87
C ASN A 292 -2.92 12.75 -30.70
N SER A 293 -3.19 12.36 -29.45
CA SER A 293 -2.75 13.12 -28.27
C SER A 293 -1.56 12.45 -27.61
N TYR A 294 -0.51 13.22 -27.35
CA TYR A 294 0.61 12.77 -26.53
C TYR A 294 0.18 12.53 -25.08
N VAL A 295 0.56 11.38 -24.51
CA VAL A 295 0.19 11.00 -23.14
C VAL A 295 1.37 10.77 -22.20
N GLY A 296 2.61 10.80 -22.73
CA GLY A 296 3.85 10.70 -21.95
C GLY A 296 4.95 9.94 -22.68
N GLY A 297 6.09 9.78 -22.03
CA GLY A 297 7.23 9.04 -22.58
C GLY A 297 8.18 8.51 -21.51
N THR A 298 9.15 7.71 -21.94
CA THR A 298 10.21 7.15 -21.07
C THR A 298 11.53 6.98 -21.81
N GLY A 299 12.64 7.07 -21.07
CA GLY A 299 13.95 6.62 -21.54
C GLY A 299 14.02 5.11 -21.79
N VAL A 300 14.98 4.73 -22.64
CA VAL A 300 15.35 3.34 -22.96
C VAL A 300 16.77 3.08 -22.46
N ASN A 301 17.01 1.95 -21.79
CA ASN A 301 18.35 1.61 -21.35
C ASN A 301 19.24 1.06 -22.48
N SER A 302 20.52 0.84 -22.17
CA SER A 302 21.52 0.31 -23.12
C SER A 302 21.20 -1.07 -23.69
N GLU A 303 20.32 -1.83 -23.04
CA GLU A 303 19.86 -3.14 -23.49
C GLU A 303 18.52 -3.07 -24.27
N GLY A 304 18.05 -1.85 -24.56
CA GLY A 304 16.81 -1.62 -25.29
C GLY A 304 15.55 -1.79 -24.45
N ARG A 305 15.64 -1.96 -23.13
CA ARG A 305 14.45 -2.13 -22.25
C ARG A 305 13.93 -0.80 -21.76
N TRP A 306 12.62 -0.75 -21.54
CA TRP A 306 11.92 0.43 -21.04
C TRP A 306 10.73 0.05 -20.16
N ILE A 307 10.38 0.96 -19.25
CA ILE A 307 9.15 0.90 -18.45
C ILE A 307 8.49 2.28 -18.45
N TRP A 308 7.18 2.34 -18.40
CA TRP A 308 6.47 3.60 -18.35
C TRP A 308 5.17 3.46 -17.57
N ARG A 309 4.73 4.53 -16.91
CA ARG A 309 3.39 4.63 -16.36
C ARG A 309 2.95 6.07 -16.56
N ARG A 310 1.72 6.25 -17.03
CA ARG A 310 1.09 7.57 -17.12
C ARG A 310 1.10 8.24 -15.74
N ALA A 311 1.34 9.55 -15.70
CA ALA A 311 1.44 10.30 -14.44
C ALA A 311 0.09 10.44 -13.72
N VAL A 312 -1.00 10.38 -14.48
CA VAL A 312 -2.39 10.32 -14.00
C VAL A 312 -3.00 8.96 -14.34
N SER A 313 -4.06 8.60 -13.60
CA SER A 313 -4.81 7.37 -13.83
C SER A 313 -5.45 7.35 -15.22
N TRP A 314 -5.52 6.17 -15.83
CA TRP A 314 -6.33 5.96 -17.03
C TRP A 314 -7.82 6.06 -16.70
N PRO A 315 -8.63 6.73 -17.55
CA PRO A 315 -10.09 6.65 -17.47
C PRO A 315 -10.58 5.20 -17.60
N ALA A 316 -11.79 4.90 -17.12
CA ALA A 316 -12.40 3.60 -17.40
C ALA A 316 -12.83 3.51 -18.87
N GLY A 317 -12.69 2.32 -19.48
CA GLY A 317 -13.12 2.08 -20.85
C GLY A 317 -12.06 1.39 -21.71
N GLU A 318 -12.31 1.37 -23.01
CA GLU A 318 -11.38 0.83 -24.00
C GLU A 318 -10.34 1.87 -24.39
N HIS A 319 -9.09 1.44 -24.50
CA HIS A 319 -7.95 2.27 -24.83
C HIS A 319 -7.14 1.63 -25.95
N LEU A 320 -6.58 2.46 -26.81
CA LEU A 320 -5.59 2.07 -27.82
C LEU A 320 -4.37 2.97 -27.66
N VAL A 321 -3.31 2.42 -27.07
CA VAL A 321 -2.05 3.16 -26.90
C VAL A 321 -1.11 2.84 -28.04
N GLN A 322 -0.54 3.89 -28.62
CA GLN A 322 0.46 3.84 -29.66
C GLN A 322 1.82 4.20 -29.07
N ALA A 323 2.88 3.47 -29.45
CA ALA A 323 4.25 3.72 -29.00
C ALA A 323 5.18 3.92 -30.20
N VAL A 324 6.00 4.97 -30.12
CA VAL A 324 6.99 5.34 -31.15
C VAL A 324 8.33 5.61 -30.49
N GLY A 325 9.39 4.98 -30.98
CA GLY A 325 10.76 5.20 -30.51
C GLY A 325 11.45 6.34 -31.26
N ILE A 326 12.24 7.13 -30.53
CA ILE A 326 13.15 8.15 -31.05
C ILE A 326 14.54 7.54 -31.19
N THR A 327 15.16 7.72 -32.37
CA THR A 327 16.52 7.28 -32.69
C THR A 327 17.30 8.45 -33.30
N ASP A 328 18.63 8.34 -33.40
CA ASP A 328 19.46 9.34 -34.09
C ASP A 328 19.13 9.48 -35.58
N ALA A 329 18.54 8.45 -36.19
CA ALA A 329 18.21 8.40 -37.61
C ALA A 329 16.77 8.82 -37.92
N GLY A 330 15.94 9.07 -36.91
CA GLY A 330 14.51 9.37 -37.05
C GLY A 330 13.66 8.57 -36.06
N VAL A 331 12.48 8.13 -36.48
CA VAL A 331 11.54 7.41 -35.63
C VAL A 331 11.39 5.93 -36.04
N THR A 332 11.00 5.10 -35.09
CA THR A 332 10.61 3.71 -35.35
C THR A 332 9.24 3.64 -36.04
N ALA A 333 8.89 2.46 -36.57
CA ALA A 333 7.49 2.18 -36.87
C ALA A 333 6.62 2.24 -35.59
N VAL A 334 5.32 2.43 -35.76
CA VAL A 334 4.36 2.54 -34.65
C VAL A 334 3.98 1.15 -34.14
N ALA A 335 4.11 0.94 -32.83
CA ALA A 335 3.48 -0.19 -32.15
C ALA A 335 2.12 0.24 -31.58
N SER A 336 1.14 -0.66 -31.49
CA SER A 336 -0.16 -0.35 -30.88
C SER A 336 -0.62 -1.49 -29.97
N VAL A 337 -1.22 -1.17 -28.83
CA VAL A 337 -1.80 -2.13 -27.90
C VAL A 337 -3.20 -1.71 -27.48
N PRO A 338 -4.24 -2.50 -27.78
CA PRO A 338 -5.56 -2.30 -27.19
C PRO A 338 -5.60 -2.89 -25.77
N PHE A 339 -6.30 -2.24 -24.85
CA PHE A 339 -6.58 -2.75 -23.50
C PHE A 339 -7.84 -2.10 -22.93
N THR A 340 -8.38 -2.68 -21.86
CA THR A 340 -9.57 -2.15 -21.18
C THR A 340 -9.20 -1.78 -19.75
N VAL A 341 -9.52 -0.56 -19.33
CA VAL A 341 -9.31 -0.10 -17.97
C VAL A 341 -10.60 -0.28 -17.18
N ARG A 342 -10.46 -0.89 -16.02
CA ARG A 342 -11.52 -1.02 -15.03
C ARG A 342 -11.09 -0.32 -13.75
N ASP A 343 -11.89 0.64 -13.30
CA ASP A 343 -11.66 1.47 -12.12
C ASP A 343 -12.48 1.06 -10.89
N HIS A 344 -13.46 0.17 -11.07
CA HIS A 344 -14.27 -0.42 -10.00
C HIS A 344 -14.42 -1.93 -10.19
N VAL A 345 -14.68 -2.67 -9.12
CA VAL A 345 -14.95 -4.11 -9.22
C VAL A 345 -16.28 -4.41 -8.54
N GLU A 346 -17.11 -5.20 -9.22
CA GLU A 346 -18.42 -5.58 -8.72
C GLU A 346 -18.33 -6.53 -7.53
N ALA A 347 -19.28 -6.37 -6.61
CA ALA A 347 -19.40 -7.24 -5.46
C ALA A 347 -19.72 -8.68 -5.90
N PRO A 348 -19.22 -9.70 -5.16
CA PRO A 348 -19.45 -11.08 -5.55
C PRO A 348 -20.90 -11.46 -5.28
N VAL A 349 -21.47 -12.31 -6.14
CA VAL A 349 -22.78 -12.92 -5.91
C VAL A 349 -22.59 -14.10 -4.98
N VAL A 350 -23.31 -14.13 -3.86
CA VAL A 350 -23.27 -15.23 -2.89
C VAL A 350 -24.46 -16.16 -3.15
N LEU A 351 -24.18 -17.39 -3.57
CA LEU A 351 -25.19 -18.41 -3.88
C LEU A 351 -25.56 -19.30 -2.68
N GLY A 352 -24.67 -19.42 -1.71
CA GLY A 352 -24.91 -20.30 -0.56
C GLY A 352 -23.96 -20.03 0.60
N PRO A 353 -24.40 -20.29 1.85
CA PRO A 353 -25.75 -20.72 2.25
C PRO A 353 -26.81 -19.64 2.00
N ARG A 354 -28.11 -20.01 1.94
CA ARG A 354 -29.18 -19.01 1.80
C ARG A 354 -29.17 -18.04 2.99
N GLU A 355 -29.63 -16.83 2.76
CA GLU A 355 -29.78 -15.81 3.82
C GLU A 355 -30.56 -16.37 5.02
N GLY A 356 -29.96 -16.24 6.21
CA GLY A 356 -30.50 -16.74 7.46
C GLY A 356 -30.51 -18.26 7.61
N ALA A 357 -29.86 -19.05 6.75
CA ALA A 357 -29.82 -20.50 6.89
C ALA A 357 -29.17 -20.94 8.21
N TRP A 358 -29.66 -22.08 8.74
CA TRP A 358 -28.90 -22.84 9.72
C TRP A 358 -27.81 -23.65 9.02
N SER A 359 -26.60 -23.55 9.54
CA SER A 359 -25.44 -24.32 9.11
C SER A 359 -24.83 -25.06 10.30
N GLY A 360 -24.14 -26.17 10.04
CA GLY A 360 -23.22 -26.76 11.01
C GLY A 360 -22.01 -25.86 11.28
N PRO A 361 -21.08 -26.27 12.16
CA PRO A 361 -19.96 -25.43 12.60
C PRO A 361 -18.96 -25.08 11.49
N ARG A 362 -19.00 -25.73 10.32
CA ARG A 362 -18.16 -25.40 9.16
C ARG A 362 -19.02 -25.02 7.96
N PRO A 363 -19.64 -23.83 7.95
CA PRO A 363 -20.41 -23.37 6.80
C PRO A 363 -19.52 -23.38 5.55
N ARG A 364 -20.10 -23.79 4.42
CA ARG A 364 -19.47 -23.68 3.11
C ARG A 364 -20.14 -22.51 2.40
N PHE A 365 -19.34 -21.53 2.01
CA PHE A 365 -19.77 -20.42 1.19
C PHE A 365 -19.44 -20.69 -0.28
N SER A 366 -20.30 -20.23 -1.18
CA SER A 366 -20.10 -20.35 -2.62
C SER A 366 -20.81 -19.24 -3.36
N GLY A 367 -20.33 -18.93 -4.55
CA GLY A 367 -20.89 -17.88 -5.37
C GLY A 367 -20.22 -17.73 -6.73
N THR A 368 -20.49 -16.60 -7.36
CA THR A 368 -19.82 -16.15 -8.59
C THR A 368 -19.22 -14.76 -8.41
N ALA A 369 -18.23 -14.41 -9.23
CA ALA A 369 -17.62 -13.10 -9.28
C ALA A 369 -17.45 -12.65 -10.73
N ALA A 370 -17.28 -11.35 -10.94
CA ALA A 370 -17.07 -10.78 -12.27
C ALA A 370 -15.75 -11.26 -12.91
N ASP A 371 -15.67 -11.21 -14.24
CA ASP A 371 -14.47 -11.56 -14.99
C ASP A 371 -13.23 -10.82 -14.49
N GLY A 372 -12.09 -11.51 -14.40
CA GLY A 372 -10.82 -10.97 -13.92
C GLY A 372 -10.67 -10.88 -12.39
N VAL A 373 -11.74 -11.04 -11.60
CA VAL A 373 -11.62 -11.17 -10.14
C VAL A 373 -10.80 -12.41 -9.83
N SER A 374 -9.73 -12.26 -9.06
CA SER A 374 -8.82 -13.37 -8.75
C SER A 374 -9.23 -14.13 -7.49
N LYS A 375 -9.85 -13.43 -6.54
CA LYS A 375 -10.32 -14.00 -5.27
C LYS A 375 -11.43 -13.17 -4.64
N VAL A 376 -12.17 -13.83 -3.76
CA VAL A 376 -13.15 -13.23 -2.86
C VAL A 376 -12.62 -13.31 -1.44
N MET A 377 -12.51 -12.17 -0.78
CA MET A 377 -12.15 -12.06 0.63
C MET A 377 -13.40 -12.24 1.48
N VAL A 378 -13.30 -13.01 2.55
CA VAL A 378 -14.42 -13.29 3.47
C VAL A 378 -14.11 -12.68 4.83
N LEU A 379 -15.02 -11.85 5.32
CA LEU A 379 -14.88 -11.12 6.58
C LEU A 379 -16.00 -11.45 7.56
N GLU A 380 -15.70 -11.37 8.84
CA GLU A 380 -16.64 -11.44 9.96
C GLU A 380 -16.42 -10.19 10.83
N GLY A 381 -17.39 -9.27 10.86
CA GLY A 381 -17.26 -8.01 11.58
C GLY A 381 -16.04 -7.19 11.16
N GLY A 382 -15.76 -7.14 9.85
CA GLY A 382 -14.58 -6.48 9.29
C GLY A 382 -13.25 -7.23 9.46
N ARG A 383 -13.20 -8.31 10.24
CA ARG A 383 -12.00 -9.16 10.38
C ARG A 383 -11.93 -10.17 9.24
N LEU A 384 -10.81 -10.23 8.54
CA LEU A 384 -10.61 -11.22 7.49
C LEU A 384 -10.48 -12.63 8.10
N ILE A 385 -11.29 -13.56 7.61
CA ILE A 385 -11.38 -14.93 8.13
C ILE A 385 -11.07 -16.00 7.08
N ALA A 386 -11.18 -15.68 5.78
CA ALA A 386 -10.78 -16.58 4.70
C ALA A 386 -10.55 -15.83 3.38
N GLU A 387 -9.82 -16.46 2.46
CA GLU A 387 -9.79 -16.08 1.04
C GLU A 387 -10.30 -17.25 0.18
N ALA A 388 -11.06 -16.93 -0.86
CA ALA A 388 -11.64 -17.89 -1.79
C ALA A 388 -11.14 -17.57 -3.21
N PRO A 389 -10.25 -18.40 -3.80
CA PRO A 389 -9.86 -18.23 -5.19
C PRO A 389 -11.08 -18.30 -6.13
N VAL A 390 -11.13 -17.42 -7.12
CA VAL A 390 -12.12 -17.47 -8.20
C VAL A 390 -11.54 -18.29 -9.34
N ARG A 391 -12.32 -19.23 -9.87
CA ARG A 391 -11.95 -20.07 -11.01
C ARG A 391 -12.15 -19.33 -12.33
N GLU A 392 -11.61 -19.90 -13.41
CA GLU A 392 -11.78 -19.35 -14.77
C GLU A 392 -13.24 -19.22 -15.20
N ASP A 393 -14.14 -20.07 -14.69
CA ASP A 393 -15.58 -20.01 -14.93
C ASP A 393 -16.31 -18.95 -14.07
N GLY A 394 -15.56 -18.15 -13.30
CA GLY A 394 -16.09 -17.11 -12.41
C GLY A 394 -16.65 -17.65 -11.09
N THR A 395 -16.61 -18.96 -10.84
CA THR A 395 -17.13 -19.55 -9.59
C THR A 395 -16.10 -19.47 -8.46
N TRP A 396 -16.60 -19.32 -7.23
CA TRP A 396 -15.77 -19.41 -6.03
C TRP A 396 -16.48 -20.21 -4.95
N SER A 397 -15.69 -20.83 -4.07
CA SER A 397 -16.21 -21.49 -2.88
C SER A 397 -15.13 -21.59 -1.82
N VAL A 398 -15.53 -21.46 -0.57
CA VAL A 398 -14.65 -21.60 0.58
C VAL A 398 -15.37 -22.24 1.74
N ARG A 399 -14.62 -23.02 2.52
CA ARG A 399 -15.06 -23.54 3.80
C ARG A 399 -14.09 -23.00 4.84
N HIS A 400 -14.62 -22.43 5.91
CA HIS A 400 -13.77 -21.94 6.99
C HIS A 400 -12.97 -23.12 7.60
N PRO A 401 -11.65 -22.95 7.87
CA PRO A 401 -10.80 -24.04 8.33
C PRO A 401 -11.13 -24.52 9.75
N HIS A 402 -11.70 -23.64 10.59
CA HIS A 402 -12.04 -23.93 11.98
C HIS A 402 -13.56 -23.97 12.21
N ASP A 403 -13.97 -24.69 13.25
CA ASP A 403 -15.36 -24.74 13.72
C ASP A 403 -15.80 -23.38 14.27
N TRP A 404 -16.93 -22.90 13.77
CA TRP A 404 -17.60 -21.70 14.27
C TRP A 404 -18.36 -22.05 15.54
N ARG A 405 -18.44 -21.07 16.44
CA ARG A 405 -19.26 -21.20 17.63
C ARG A 405 -20.74 -21.13 17.23
N PRO A 406 -21.65 -21.76 17.97
CA PRO A 406 -23.07 -21.57 17.74
C PRO A 406 -23.43 -20.11 17.96
N GLY A 407 -24.20 -19.53 17.04
CA GLY A 407 -24.46 -18.11 17.08
C GLY A 407 -25.04 -17.57 15.78
N ARG A 408 -25.25 -16.26 15.75
CA ARG A 408 -25.62 -15.51 14.54
C ARG A 408 -24.43 -14.67 14.11
N TYR A 409 -24.18 -14.67 12.82
CA TYR A 409 -23.01 -14.01 12.26
C TYR A 409 -23.40 -13.23 11.01
N LEU A 410 -22.84 -12.03 10.90
CA LEU A 410 -22.80 -11.25 9.66
C LEU A 410 -21.46 -11.55 8.98
N VAL A 411 -21.53 -12.16 7.81
CA VAL A 411 -20.37 -12.48 6.97
C VAL A 411 -20.39 -11.59 5.76
N GLU A 412 -19.25 -11.01 5.41
CA GLU A 412 -19.12 -10.07 4.30
C GLU A 412 -18.16 -10.63 3.25
N PHE A 413 -18.48 -10.42 1.97
CA PHE A 413 -17.71 -10.95 0.84
C PHE A 413 -17.25 -9.81 -0.07
N VAL A 414 -15.96 -9.74 -0.36
CA VAL A 414 -15.35 -8.65 -1.13
C VAL A 414 -14.58 -9.23 -2.33
N SER A 415 -14.93 -8.82 -3.54
CA SER A 415 -14.18 -9.17 -4.76
C SER A 415 -12.86 -8.42 -4.78
N VAL A 416 -11.79 -9.07 -5.25
CA VAL A 416 -10.48 -8.45 -5.47
C VAL A 416 -10.09 -8.56 -6.93
N PHE A 417 -9.83 -7.42 -7.56
CA PHE A 417 -9.27 -7.30 -8.90
C PHE A 417 -8.02 -6.43 -8.85
N SER A 418 -6.84 -7.02 -9.01
CA SER A 418 -5.56 -6.32 -8.84
C SER A 418 -5.49 -5.62 -7.47
N ALA A 419 -5.37 -4.29 -7.44
CA ALA A 419 -5.41 -3.46 -6.23
C ALA A 419 -6.83 -2.96 -5.86
N LEU A 420 -7.83 -3.16 -6.72
CA LEU A 420 -9.21 -2.76 -6.48
C LEU A 420 -9.94 -3.83 -5.64
N HIS A 421 -10.84 -3.35 -4.79
CA HIS A 421 -11.78 -4.17 -4.04
C HIS A 421 -13.21 -3.65 -4.19
N SER A 422 -14.19 -4.54 -4.05
CA SER A 422 -15.61 -4.17 -4.17
C SER A 422 -16.15 -3.65 -2.84
N ARG A 423 -17.34 -3.06 -2.88
CA ARG A 423 -18.16 -3.01 -1.66
C ARG A 423 -18.46 -4.43 -1.16
N PRO A 424 -18.64 -4.64 0.15
CA PRO A 424 -18.93 -5.96 0.67
C PRO A 424 -20.36 -6.41 0.36
N THR A 425 -20.53 -7.68 -0.02
CA THR A 425 -21.83 -8.37 -0.03
C THR A 425 -22.07 -8.99 1.34
N PRO A 426 -23.07 -8.57 2.14
CA PRO A 426 -23.37 -9.19 3.43
C PRO A 426 -24.21 -10.46 3.28
N LEU A 427 -24.03 -11.40 4.21
CA LEU A 427 -24.84 -12.60 4.38
C LEU A 427 -25.00 -12.89 5.88
N ASN A 428 -26.23 -13.00 6.37
CA ASN A 428 -26.49 -13.48 7.72
C ASN A 428 -26.56 -15.01 7.73
N VAL A 429 -25.79 -15.63 8.62
CA VAL A 429 -25.83 -17.08 8.85
C VAL A 429 -26.05 -17.41 10.32
N ARG A 430 -26.68 -18.56 10.54
CA ARG A 430 -26.90 -19.11 11.88
C ARG A 430 -26.12 -20.40 12.01
N ILE A 431 -25.23 -20.48 12.98
CA ILE A 431 -24.46 -21.68 13.27
C ILE A 431 -25.13 -22.44 14.39
N HIS A 432 -25.49 -23.70 14.11
CA HIS A 432 -25.96 -24.64 15.12
C HIS A 432 -24.79 -25.47 15.65
N GLY A 433 -24.86 -25.80 16.94
CA GLY A 433 -23.92 -26.67 17.61
C GLY A 433 -24.03 -26.57 19.12
N VAL A 434 -23.11 -27.20 19.83
CA VAL A 434 -23.06 -27.18 21.29
C VAL A 434 -22.51 -25.81 21.76
N PRO A 435 -23.22 -25.04 22.61
CA PRO A 435 -22.74 -23.76 23.14
C PRO A 435 -21.37 -23.91 23.82
N GLN A 436 -20.60 -22.83 23.86
CA GLN A 436 -19.22 -22.89 24.37
C GLN A 436 -19.15 -23.29 25.85
N ASP A 437 -20.05 -22.74 26.67
CA ASP A 437 -20.07 -22.98 28.12
C ASP A 437 -20.87 -24.23 28.51
N ASN A 438 -21.29 -25.02 27.52
CA ASN A 438 -22.06 -26.23 27.76
C ASN A 438 -21.14 -27.41 28.12
N TRP A 439 -21.44 -28.08 29.24
CA TRP A 439 -20.66 -29.19 29.78
C TRP A 439 -20.40 -30.33 28.77
N ILE A 440 -21.25 -30.50 27.75
CA ILE A 440 -21.07 -31.49 26.68
C ILE A 440 -19.74 -31.25 25.95
N ARG A 441 -19.28 -30.00 25.79
CA ARG A 441 -17.97 -29.72 25.18
C ARG A 441 -16.83 -30.25 26.04
N THR A 442 -16.89 -30.07 27.36
CA THR A 442 -15.90 -30.61 28.30
C THR A 442 -15.94 -32.13 28.35
N SER A 443 -17.13 -32.73 28.35
CA SER A 443 -17.33 -34.18 28.33
C SER A 443 -16.82 -34.82 27.04
N ALA A 444 -17.04 -34.17 25.89
CA ALA A 444 -16.54 -34.64 24.60
C ALA A 444 -15.03 -34.43 24.46
N ALA A 445 -14.50 -33.26 24.87
CA ALA A 445 -13.07 -32.97 24.83
C ALA A 445 -12.25 -33.94 25.70
N ALA A 446 -12.78 -34.37 26.84
CA ALA A 446 -12.18 -35.41 27.68
C ALA A 446 -12.09 -36.80 27.01
N ARG A 447 -12.75 -36.99 25.86
CA ARG A 447 -12.75 -38.23 25.06
C ARG A 447 -12.02 -38.08 23.72
N VAL A 448 -11.58 -36.88 23.35
CA VAL A 448 -10.77 -36.66 22.15
C VAL A 448 -9.33 -37.04 22.47
N GLY A 449 -8.70 -37.83 21.60
CA GLY A 449 -7.29 -38.17 21.73
C GLY A 449 -6.43 -36.90 21.83
N CYS A 450 -5.60 -36.84 22.85
CA CYS A 450 -4.62 -35.79 23.01
C CYS A 450 -3.59 -35.86 21.86
N GLY A 451 -3.21 -34.71 21.28
CA GLY A 451 -2.14 -34.66 20.27
C GLY A 451 -0.78 -35.05 20.87
N GLU A 452 0.26 -35.20 20.03
CA GLU A 452 1.58 -35.76 20.41
C GLU A 452 2.30 -35.06 21.59
N LYS A 453 1.86 -33.86 22.01
CA LYS A 453 2.44 -33.06 23.11
C LYS A 453 1.60 -33.01 24.38
N CYS A 454 0.50 -33.76 24.47
CA CYS A 454 -0.38 -33.70 25.63
C CYS A 454 -0.15 -34.89 26.57
N GLU A 455 0.05 -34.62 27.86
CA GLU A 455 0.34 -35.62 28.92
C GLU A 455 -0.90 -36.36 29.47
N HIS A 456 -2.08 -36.22 28.84
CA HIS A 456 -3.27 -36.97 29.27
C HIS A 456 -3.24 -38.41 28.73
N LEU A 457 -3.31 -39.39 29.64
CA LEU A 457 -3.49 -40.80 29.28
C LEU A 457 -4.84 -40.99 28.57
N PRO A 458 -4.89 -41.58 27.35
CA PRO A 458 -6.15 -41.88 26.71
C PRO A 458 -6.96 -42.85 27.56
N PHE A 459 -8.29 -42.69 27.54
CA PHE A 459 -9.22 -43.63 28.17
C PHE A 459 -9.06 -45.02 27.51
N ALA A 460 -8.24 -45.89 28.10
CA ALA A 460 -8.10 -47.27 27.66
C ALA A 460 -9.39 -48.00 28.05
N GLY A 461 -10.27 -48.22 27.09
CA GLY A 461 -11.56 -48.89 27.25
C GLY A 461 -11.47 -50.39 27.55
N SER A 462 -10.54 -50.81 28.42
CA SER A 462 -10.48 -52.14 29.01
C SER A 462 -10.73 -52.00 30.51
N TRP A 463 -11.93 -52.38 30.94
CA TRP A 463 -12.20 -52.67 32.36
C TRP A 463 -11.51 -53.96 32.77
#